data_AF-A0A7W7MPI8-F1
#
_entry.id   AF-A0A7W7MPI8-F1
#
_cell.length_a   1.000
_cell.length_b   1.000
_cell.length_c   1.000
_cell.angle_alpha   90.00
_cell.angle_beta   90.00
_cell.angle_gamma   90.00
#
_symmetry.space_group_name_H-M   'P 1'
#
loop_
_entity.id
_entity.type
_entity.pdbx_description
1 polymer ?
#
loop_
_entity_poly.entity_id
_entity_poly.type
_entity_poly.pdbx_seq_one_letter_code
_entity_poly.pdbx_strand_id
1 'polypeptide(L)'
;MMVLMRRDAVHDNVKARLDEVCGEFNAHGAYLDYEFLYLPDIWGLISKVATPDPIDLPVALTKWLDVSTPMRAINGVVGVADVGEWYDRHGDLLFLKNIRESLGVTQVNADIERTLLEDPYSFWYRNNGITMLCDSFSVTPISRGAPYGAATVTVRNASIINGAQTVASIASAMRSDGVTAGQATVSVRIIESSQPETSIEITKSTNTQNHIERRDFVALDPVQIDIREDFRLTLGLTYAIRRSEFEPSPESGCTVREAAIALACAHASSDLAVRVRHNEDLLWEEGSAGAYSRLFGEQPSAVQIWRSVLLLREVRDCLHKITGKYEGRAAAIAEQSTLVVAHIVFQQLGREGVDDSEVDWRSVLDQVPALTERVIQWLIWDVDHSYGKNSFVTGTFASAERVRSMVPRVAQALESATVPDLAPEYRMIPRQRSTRRPNSVGLIVDSGRIKDGTPLTFRPRTEPERLALEKWLAEDPRRGVVTWVNTRGKPFVWSFDGKRYSPSGLVMKMYALAEWAGAPVAVQGPARWYVRSEGNLVRIAGLLAQQAEDTDLDEGTGGSD
;
A
#
# COMPACT_ATOMS: atom_id res chain seq x y z
N MET A 1 4.05 -52.03 -13.75
CA MET A 1 4.24 -50.74 -14.42
C MET A 1 5.10 -49.86 -13.54
N MET A 2 6.36 -49.68 -13.91
CA MET A 2 7.30 -48.78 -13.24
C MET A 2 7.33 -47.45 -14.01
N VAL A 3 7.04 -46.34 -13.34
CA VAL A 3 7.00 -45.01 -13.95
C VAL A 3 8.23 -44.22 -13.50
N LEU A 4 9.03 -43.77 -14.47
CA LEU A 4 10.19 -42.91 -14.23
C LEU A 4 9.91 -41.50 -14.73
N MET A 5 9.88 -40.53 -13.81
CA MET A 5 9.60 -39.13 -14.11
C MET A 5 10.90 -38.34 -14.31
N ARG A 6 11.04 -37.65 -15.44
CA ARG A 6 12.24 -36.88 -15.79
C ARG A 6 11.95 -35.75 -16.78
N ARG A 7 12.83 -34.74 -16.77
CA ARG A 7 12.73 -33.54 -17.62
C ARG A 7 13.16 -33.78 -19.07
N ASP A 8 14.25 -34.52 -19.28
CA ASP A 8 14.87 -34.68 -20.61
C ASP A 8 14.70 -36.11 -21.16
N ALA A 9 14.82 -36.28 -22.48
CA ALA A 9 14.76 -37.60 -23.12
C ALA A 9 15.85 -38.56 -22.61
N VAL A 10 15.48 -39.82 -22.39
CA VAL A 10 16.42 -40.87 -21.95
C VAL A 10 17.34 -41.25 -23.10
N HIS A 11 18.65 -41.28 -22.84
CA HIS A 11 19.64 -41.74 -23.81
C HIS A 11 19.37 -43.20 -24.21
N ASP A 12 19.52 -43.53 -25.50
CA ASP A 12 19.05 -44.81 -26.06
C ASP A 12 19.70 -46.04 -25.40
N ASN A 13 20.96 -45.95 -24.98
CA ASN A 13 21.65 -47.00 -24.22
C ASN A 13 20.91 -47.41 -22.93
N VAL A 14 20.23 -46.47 -22.27
CA VAL A 14 19.47 -46.76 -21.04
C VAL A 14 18.15 -47.44 -21.37
N LYS A 15 17.50 -47.05 -22.47
CA LYS A 15 16.28 -47.75 -22.97
C LYS A 15 16.61 -49.19 -23.33
N ALA A 16 17.68 -49.40 -24.10
CA ALA A 16 18.14 -50.72 -24.49
C ALA A 16 18.41 -51.63 -23.29
N ARG A 17 19.01 -51.09 -22.22
CA ARG A 17 19.26 -51.85 -21.00
C ARG A 17 17.98 -52.19 -20.24
N LEU A 18 17.00 -51.29 -20.22
CA LEU A 18 15.70 -51.54 -19.59
C LEU A 18 14.88 -52.58 -20.38
N ASP A 19 14.94 -52.54 -21.71
CA ASP A 19 14.32 -53.54 -22.58
C ASP A 19 14.90 -54.93 -22.34
N GLU A 20 16.23 -55.04 -22.22
CA GLU A 20 16.92 -56.29 -21.90
C GLU A 20 16.47 -56.85 -20.55
N VAL A 21 16.44 -56.01 -19.51
CA VAL A 21 16.00 -56.40 -18.16
C VAL A 21 14.51 -56.81 -18.14
N CYS A 22 13.64 -56.08 -18.85
CA CYS A 22 12.25 -56.47 -18.99
C CYS A 22 12.10 -57.79 -19.75
N GLY A 23 12.92 -58.04 -20.77
CA GLY A 23 12.95 -59.31 -21.49
C GLY A 23 13.36 -60.48 -20.59
N GLU A 24 14.39 -60.31 -19.78
CA GLU A 24 14.85 -61.32 -18.80
C GLU A 24 13.77 -61.62 -17.76
N PHE A 25 13.16 -60.58 -17.18
CA PHE A 25 12.11 -60.75 -16.15
C PHE A 25 10.81 -61.33 -16.71
N ASN A 26 10.50 -61.07 -17.98
CA ASN A 26 9.29 -61.55 -18.62
C ASN A 26 9.45 -62.92 -19.31
N ALA A 27 10.60 -63.59 -19.17
CA ALA A 27 10.88 -64.86 -19.83
C ALA A 27 9.86 -65.98 -19.52
N HIS A 28 9.13 -65.88 -18.40
CA HIS A 28 8.14 -66.86 -17.96
C HIS A 28 6.76 -66.26 -17.63
N GLY A 29 6.44 -65.11 -18.21
CA GLY A 29 5.16 -64.40 -18.05
C GLY A 29 5.33 -62.88 -18.06
N ALA A 30 4.28 -62.12 -18.39
CA ALA A 30 4.34 -60.66 -18.43
C ALA A 30 4.23 -60.08 -17.00
N TYR A 31 5.36 -59.95 -16.31
CA TYR A 31 5.42 -59.48 -14.92
C TYR A 31 5.87 -58.02 -14.79
N LEU A 32 6.68 -57.53 -15.74
CA LEU A 32 7.29 -56.22 -15.69
C LEU A 32 7.05 -55.45 -16.99
N ASP A 33 6.56 -54.23 -16.85
CA ASP A 33 6.40 -53.28 -17.95
C ASP A 33 6.78 -51.89 -17.45
N TYR A 34 7.30 -51.06 -18.35
CA TYR A 34 7.77 -49.72 -18.04
C TYR A 34 7.36 -48.72 -19.12
N GLU A 35 7.05 -47.50 -18.70
CA GLU A 35 6.72 -46.39 -19.58
C GLU A 35 7.45 -45.14 -19.10
N PHE A 36 7.97 -44.35 -20.05
CA PHE A 36 8.52 -43.03 -19.76
C PHE A 36 7.43 -41.98 -19.94
N LEU A 37 7.09 -41.30 -18.86
CA LEU A 37 6.25 -40.11 -18.91
C LEU A 37 7.13 -38.88 -18.78
N TYR A 38 7.14 -38.05 -19.82
CA TYR A 38 7.87 -36.80 -19.81
C TYR A 38 6.97 -35.66 -19.27
N LEU A 39 7.62 -34.58 -18.85
CA LEU A 39 6.92 -33.40 -18.34
C LEU A 39 5.81 -32.88 -19.30
N PRO A 40 6.00 -32.85 -20.64
CA PRO A 40 4.93 -32.48 -21.57
C PRO A 40 3.74 -33.45 -21.60
N ASP A 41 3.97 -34.74 -21.43
CA ASP A 41 2.89 -35.76 -21.43
C ASP A 41 2.01 -35.62 -20.20
N ILE A 42 2.64 -35.32 -19.05
CA ILE A 42 1.95 -35.05 -17.78
C ILE A 42 1.15 -33.74 -17.90
N TRP A 43 1.73 -32.69 -18.47
CA TRP A 43 0.99 -31.46 -18.78
C TRP A 43 -0.18 -31.69 -19.73
N GLY A 44 -0.02 -32.55 -20.74
CA GLY A 44 -1.09 -32.95 -21.66
C GLY A 44 -2.23 -33.72 -20.98
N LEU A 45 -1.90 -34.56 -20.00
CA LEU A 45 -2.87 -35.31 -19.20
C LEU A 45 -3.61 -34.42 -18.21
N ILE A 46 -2.91 -33.51 -17.53
CA ILE A 46 -3.51 -32.57 -16.56
C ILE A 46 -4.39 -31.55 -17.29
N SER A 47 -3.98 -31.05 -18.47
CA SER A 47 -4.77 -30.09 -19.26
C SER A 47 -6.06 -30.68 -19.83
N LYS A 48 -6.08 -31.96 -20.22
CA LYS A 48 -7.29 -32.63 -20.73
C LYS A 48 -8.33 -32.93 -19.65
N VAL A 49 -7.92 -33.11 -18.40
CA VAL A 49 -8.83 -33.36 -17.26
C VAL A 49 -9.41 -32.03 -16.71
N ALA A 50 -8.83 -30.88 -17.07
CA ALA A 50 -9.15 -29.58 -16.49
C ALA A 50 -10.00 -28.65 -17.38
N THR A 51 -10.37 -29.02 -18.62
CA THR A 51 -11.25 -28.18 -19.46
C THR A 51 -12.71 -28.32 -19.04
N PRO A 52 -13.34 -27.25 -18.52
CA PRO A 52 -14.76 -27.27 -18.13
C PRO A 52 -15.68 -27.43 -19.35
N ASP A 53 -16.90 -27.89 -19.11
CA ASP A 53 -17.91 -28.02 -20.18
C ASP A 53 -18.14 -26.67 -20.90
N PRO A 54 -18.33 -26.69 -22.24
CA PRO A 54 -18.61 -25.46 -23.00
C PRO A 54 -19.85 -24.74 -22.47
N ILE A 55 -19.73 -23.42 -22.30
CA ILE A 55 -20.84 -22.58 -21.81
C ILE A 55 -21.65 -22.05 -23.00
N ASP A 56 -22.92 -22.44 -23.08
CA ASP A 56 -23.83 -21.93 -24.09
C ASP A 56 -24.80 -20.91 -23.49
N LEU A 57 -24.87 -19.70 -24.05
CA LEU A 57 -25.64 -18.59 -23.50
C LEU A 57 -26.68 -18.06 -24.49
N PRO A 58 -27.96 -17.94 -24.08
CA PRO A 58 -28.91 -17.07 -24.74
C PRO A 58 -28.69 -15.62 -24.30
N VAL A 59 -28.38 -14.74 -25.25
CA VAL A 59 -28.16 -13.31 -25.01
C VAL A 59 -29.27 -12.51 -25.67
N ALA A 60 -30.10 -11.83 -24.86
CA ALA A 60 -31.14 -10.94 -25.36
C ALA A 60 -30.52 -9.58 -25.74
N LEU A 61 -30.42 -9.29 -27.04
CA LEU A 61 -29.86 -8.04 -27.55
C LEU A 61 -30.94 -7.08 -28.04
N THR A 62 -30.73 -5.81 -27.73
CA THR A 62 -31.43 -4.68 -28.35
C THR A 62 -30.42 -3.75 -29.01
N LYS A 63 -30.87 -2.95 -29.99
CA LYS A 63 -30.04 -1.94 -30.68
C LYS A 63 -28.70 -2.53 -31.18
N TRP A 64 -28.76 -3.68 -31.85
CA TRP A 64 -27.57 -4.43 -32.23
C TRP A 64 -27.13 -4.17 -33.68
N LEU A 65 -25.86 -4.45 -33.93
CA LEU A 65 -25.18 -4.34 -35.22
C LEU A 65 -24.40 -5.63 -35.45
N ASP A 66 -24.64 -6.27 -36.60
CA ASP A 66 -23.87 -7.42 -37.08
C ASP A 66 -22.71 -6.95 -37.97
N VAL A 67 -21.55 -7.55 -37.78
CA VAL A 67 -20.30 -7.29 -38.48
C VAL A 67 -19.78 -8.62 -38.98
N SER A 68 -19.69 -8.80 -40.30
CA SER A 68 -19.26 -10.07 -40.89
C SER A 68 -17.78 -10.13 -41.26
N THR A 69 -17.10 -8.99 -41.32
CA THR A 69 -15.75 -8.85 -41.91
C THR A 69 -14.87 -7.95 -41.05
N PRO A 70 -13.59 -8.30 -40.76
CA PRO A 70 -12.87 -9.52 -41.19
C PRO A 70 -13.30 -10.79 -40.42
N MET A 71 -14.07 -10.65 -39.34
CA MET A 71 -14.58 -11.75 -38.54
C MET A 71 -16.05 -11.49 -38.20
N ARG A 72 -16.81 -12.56 -37.97
CA ARG A 72 -18.20 -12.46 -37.50
C ARG A 72 -18.22 -11.95 -36.06
N ALA A 73 -18.91 -10.84 -35.84
CA ALA A 73 -19.11 -10.24 -34.53
C ALA A 73 -20.46 -9.53 -34.48
N ILE A 74 -21.07 -9.50 -33.31
CA ILE A 74 -22.29 -8.73 -33.06
C ILE A 74 -22.08 -7.83 -31.84
N ASN A 75 -22.51 -6.58 -31.94
CA ASN A 75 -22.47 -5.62 -30.85
C ASN A 75 -23.89 -5.16 -30.55
N GLY A 76 -24.30 -5.11 -29.29
CA GLY A 76 -25.63 -4.64 -28.90
C GLY A 76 -25.70 -4.26 -27.43
N VAL A 77 -26.92 -4.01 -26.97
CA VAL A 77 -27.21 -3.64 -25.59
C VAL A 77 -28.02 -4.74 -24.91
N VAL A 78 -27.58 -5.15 -23.72
CA VAL A 78 -28.23 -6.15 -22.85
C VAL A 78 -28.69 -5.50 -21.55
N GLY A 79 -29.72 -6.08 -20.93
CA GLY A 79 -30.10 -5.74 -19.56
C GLY A 79 -29.07 -6.28 -18.55
N VAL A 80 -28.79 -5.49 -17.52
CA VAL A 80 -27.86 -5.91 -16.44
C VAL A 80 -28.38 -7.14 -15.67
N ALA A 81 -29.70 -7.32 -15.61
CA ALA A 81 -30.32 -8.50 -15.00
C ALA A 81 -29.89 -9.82 -15.69
N ASP A 82 -29.87 -9.86 -17.02
CA ASP A 82 -29.45 -11.04 -17.77
C ASP A 82 -27.97 -11.37 -17.49
N VAL A 83 -27.12 -10.33 -17.40
CA VAL A 83 -25.70 -10.48 -17.09
C VAL A 83 -25.47 -11.04 -15.67
N GLY A 84 -26.27 -10.58 -14.71
CA GLY A 84 -26.26 -11.13 -13.35
C GLY A 84 -26.60 -12.62 -13.34
N GLU A 85 -27.61 -13.04 -14.10
CA GLU A 85 -28.01 -14.44 -14.23
C GLU A 85 -26.90 -15.31 -14.87
N TRP A 86 -26.18 -14.79 -15.86
CA TRP A 86 -25.03 -15.50 -16.45
C TRP A 86 -24.00 -15.82 -15.37
N TYR A 87 -23.63 -14.83 -14.55
CA TYR A 87 -22.64 -15.02 -13.50
C TYR A 87 -23.13 -15.90 -12.36
N ASP A 88 -24.39 -15.76 -11.92
CA ASP A 88 -24.95 -16.64 -10.88
C ASP A 88 -25.00 -18.11 -11.32
N ARG A 89 -25.19 -18.39 -12.62
CA ARG A 89 -25.24 -19.76 -13.17
C ARG A 89 -23.86 -20.38 -13.41
N HIS A 90 -22.93 -19.60 -13.94
CA HIS A 90 -21.66 -20.13 -14.45
C HIS A 90 -20.44 -19.67 -13.65
N GLY A 91 -20.58 -18.65 -12.81
CA GLY A 91 -19.52 -18.10 -11.98
C GLY A 91 -18.26 -17.76 -12.79
N ASP A 92 -17.12 -18.13 -12.22
CA ASP A 92 -15.81 -17.81 -12.78
C ASP A 92 -15.50 -18.59 -14.07
N LEU A 93 -16.25 -19.65 -14.38
CA LEU A 93 -16.10 -20.40 -15.63
C LEU A 93 -16.39 -19.53 -16.86
N LEU A 94 -17.15 -18.43 -16.71
CA LEU A 94 -17.34 -17.45 -17.79
C LEU A 94 -16.03 -16.79 -18.21
N PHE A 95 -15.00 -16.77 -17.37
CA PHE A 95 -13.77 -16.01 -17.58
C PHE A 95 -12.57 -16.89 -17.95
N LEU A 96 -12.75 -18.16 -18.32
CA LEU A 96 -11.65 -19.08 -18.59
C LEU A 96 -10.66 -18.61 -19.67
N LYS A 97 -11.14 -17.90 -20.70
CA LYS A 97 -10.28 -17.34 -21.76
C LYS A 97 -9.79 -15.92 -21.41
N ASN A 98 -10.09 -15.39 -20.22
CA ASN A 98 -9.67 -14.07 -19.77
C ASN A 98 -8.27 -14.13 -19.16
N ILE A 99 -7.38 -13.24 -19.58
CA ILE A 99 -6.00 -13.17 -19.07
C ILE A 99 -5.84 -12.30 -17.80
N ARG A 100 -6.88 -11.57 -17.38
CA ARG A 100 -6.90 -10.83 -16.12
C ARG A 100 -7.43 -11.72 -14.99
N GLU A 101 -6.57 -12.55 -14.42
CA GLU A 101 -6.92 -13.33 -13.22
C GLU A 101 -6.74 -12.50 -11.94
N SER A 102 -7.86 -12.02 -11.43
CA SER A 102 -8.25 -11.93 -10.00
C SER A 102 -9.51 -11.06 -9.92
N LEU A 103 -10.66 -11.67 -9.61
CA LEU A 103 -11.91 -10.96 -9.27
C LEU A 103 -11.85 -10.41 -7.83
N GLY A 104 -10.74 -9.77 -7.48
CA GLY A 104 -10.60 -9.09 -6.20
C GLY A 104 -11.55 -7.90 -6.09
N VAL A 105 -11.98 -7.59 -4.88
CA VAL A 105 -12.72 -6.35 -4.59
C VAL A 105 -11.75 -5.19 -4.75
N THR A 106 -11.95 -4.38 -5.79
CA THR A 106 -11.17 -3.15 -6.02
C THR A 106 -12.04 -1.91 -5.86
N GLN A 107 -11.43 -0.73 -5.69
CA GLN A 107 -12.16 0.54 -5.68
C GLN A 107 -13.01 0.73 -6.95
N VAL A 108 -12.56 0.19 -8.09
CA VAL A 108 -13.31 0.19 -9.35
C VAL A 108 -14.60 -0.62 -9.23
N ASN A 109 -14.57 -1.79 -8.58
CA ASN A 109 -15.78 -2.59 -8.35
C ASN A 109 -16.78 -1.81 -7.48
N ALA A 110 -16.30 -1.16 -6.42
CA ALA A 110 -17.15 -0.35 -5.54
C ALA A 110 -17.79 0.84 -6.28
N ASP A 111 -17.06 1.49 -7.19
CA ASP A 111 -17.60 2.60 -7.99
C ASP A 111 -18.62 2.12 -9.05
N ILE A 112 -18.39 0.93 -9.64
CA ILE A 112 -19.34 0.29 -10.57
C ILE A 112 -20.62 -0.10 -9.82
N GLU A 113 -20.51 -0.77 -8.67
CA GLU A 113 -21.65 -1.16 -7.84
C GLU A 113 -22.43 0.06 -7.34
N ARG A 114 -21.74 1.11 -6.87
CA ARG A 114 -22.39 2.38 -6.50
C ARG A 114 -23.18 2.97 -7.67
N THR A 115 -22.63 2.95 -8.88
CA THR A 115 -23.35 3.45 -10.06
C THR A 115 -24.61 2.64 -10.33
N LEU A 116 -24.57 1.31 -10.19
CA LEU A 116 -25.73 0.44 -10.38
C LEU A 116 -26.84 0.67 -9.34
N LEU A 117 -26.47 1.03 -8.10
CA LEU A 117 -27.41 1.21 -7.00
C LEU A 117 -27.93 2.65 -6.87
N GLU A 118 -27.14 3.65 -7.24
CA GLU A 118 -27.50 5.08 -7.08
C GLU A 118 -27.99 5.72 -8.39
N ASP A 119 -27.43 5.33 -9.55
CA ASP A 119 -27.73 5.93 -10.86
C ASP A 119 -27.68 4.89 -12.01
N PRO A 120 -28.59 3.88 -12.01
CA PRO A 120 -28.57 2.76 -12.95
C PRO A 120 -28.73 3.19 -14.41
N TYR A 121 -29.44 4.30 -14.68
CA TYR A 121 -29.67 4.79 -16.04
C TYR A 121 -28.41 5.38 -16.68
N SER A 122 -27.49 5.92 -15.89
CA SER A 122 -26.20 6.42 -16.37
C SER A 122 -25.17 5.30 -16.59
N PHE A 123 -25.44 4.07 -16.13
CA PHE A 123 -24.48 2.97 -16.15
C PHE A 123 -23.91 2.70 -17.55
N TRP A 124 -24.76 2.70 -18.57
CA TRP A 124 -24.35 2.48 -19.96
C TRP A 124 -23.30 3.50 -20.43
N TYR A 125 -23.38 4.75 -19.96
CA TYR A 125 -22.45 5.82 -20.33
C TYR A 125 -21.15 5.78 -19.53
N ARG A 126 -21.14 5.13 -18.37
CA ARG A 126 -20.02 5.14 -17.42
C ARG A 126 -19.21 3.84 -17.44
N ASN A 127 -19.68 2.81 -18.16
CA ASN A 127 -19.01 1.52 -18.29
C ASN A 127 -18.52 1.27 -19.72
N ASN A 128 -17.42 0.54 -19.85
CA ASN A 128 -16.82 0.23 -21.16
C ASN A 128 -17.50 -0.94 -21.89
N GLY A 129 -18.36 -1.70 -21.21
CA GLY A 129 -19.07 -2.84 -21.76
C GLY A 129 -18.42 -4.20 -21.44
N ILE A 130 -18.93 -5.23 -22.11
CA ILE A 130 -18.50 -6.62 -21.98
C ILE A 130 -18.08 -7.11 -23.36
N THR A 131 -16.93 -7.79 -23.48
CA THR A 131 -16.52 -8.48 -24.71
C THR A 131 -16.43 -9.98 -24.46
N MET A 132 -17.07 -10.75 -25.31
CA MET A 132 -17.20 -12.20 -25.25
C MET A 132 -16.62 -12.83 -26.52
N LEU A 133 -15.78 -13.85 -26.36
CA LEU A 133 -15.40 -14.78 -27.41
C LEU A 133 -16.32 -15.99 -27.38
N CYS A 134 -16.59 -16.54 -28.55
CA CYS A 134 -17.36 -17.75 -28.72
C CYS A 134 -16.87 -18.53 -29.93
N ASP A 135 -17.20 -19.82 -29.97
CA ASP A 135 -16.86 -20.67 -31.12
C ASP A 135 -17.82 -20.40 -32.29
N SER A 136 -19.09 -20.10 -31.97
CA SER A 136 -20.09 -19.66 -32.95
C SER A 136 -21.27 -18.93 -32.29
N PHE A 137 -21.97 -18.09 -33.07
CA PHE A 137 -23.27 -17.55 -32.64
C PHE A 137 -24.33 -17.50 -33.75
N SER A 138 -25.60 -17.63 -33.36
CA SER A 138 -26.76 -17.51 -34.23
C SER A 138 -27.78 -16.50 -33.70
N VAL A 139 -28.26 -15.59 -34.55
CA VAL A 139 -29.19 -14.52 -34.19
C VAL A 139 -30.62 -14.91 -34.57
N THR A 140 -31.55 -14.82 -33.61
CA THR A 140 -32.98 -15.06 -33.83
C THR A 140 -33.78 -13.80 -33.45
N PRO A 141 -34.30 -13.02 -34.42
CA PRO A 141 -35.14 -11.86 -34.12
C PRO A 141 -36.43 -12.26 -33.38
N ILE A 142 -36.84 -11.48 -32.37
CA ILE A 142 -38.05 -11.76 -31.58
C ILE A 142 -39.32 -11.57 -32.43
N SER A 143 -39.30 -10.63 -33.38
CA SER A 143 -40.41 -10.38 -34.30
C SER A 143 -39.97 -10.47 -35.75
N ARG A 144 -40.67 -11.30 -36.55
CA ARG A 144 -40.46 -11.41 -38.00
C ARG A 144 -40.70 -10.09 -38.74
N GLY A 145 -41.50 -9.19 -38.19
CA GLY A 145 -41.79 -7.86 -38.77
C GLY A 145 -40.76 -6.78 -38.43
N ALA A 146 -39.83 -7.05 -37.52
CA ALA A 146 -38.77 -6.13 -37.12
C ALA A 146 -37.42 -6.88 -37.04
N PRO A 147 -36.83 -7.26 -38.19
CA PRO A 147 -35.62 -8.10 -38.23
C PRO A 147 -34.39 -7.45 -37.58
N TYR A 148 -34.38 -6.12 -37.41
CA TYR A 148 -33.36 -5.36 -36.69
C TYR A 148 -33.83 -4.88 -35.29
N GLY A 149 -34.96 -5.41 -34.81
CA GLY A 149 -35.48 -5.17 -33.47
C GLY A 149 -34.76 -6.01 -32.40
N ALA A 150 -35.41 -6.22 -31.26
CA ALA A 150 -34.86 -7.12 -30.24
C ALA A 150 -34.65 -8.54 -30.79
N ALA A 151 -33.53 -9.16 -30.45
CA ALA A 151 -33.15 -10.50 -30.91
C ALA A 151 -32.55 -11.32 -29.79
N THR A 152 -32.69 -12.63 -29.87
CA THR A 152 -31.96 -13.58 -29.02
C THR A 152 -30.78 -14.14 -29.80
N VAL A 153 -29.57 -13.93 -29.29
CA VAL A 153 -28.34 -14.50 -29.83
C VAL A 153 -28.01 -15.74 -29.03
N THR A 154 -27.99 -16.91 -29.68
CA THR A 154 -27.49 -18.14 -29.05
C THR A 154 -26.00 -18.22 -29.30
N VAL A 155 -25.22 -18.11 -28.22
CA VAL A 155 -23.75 -18.11 -28.24
C VAL A 155 -23.26 -19.47 -27.78
N ARG A 156 -22.36 -20.10 -28.55
CA ARG A 156 -21.76 -21.40 -28.22
C ARG A 156 -20.34 -21.26 -27.68
N ASN A 157 -20.04 -21.95 -26.58
CA ASN A 157 -18.75 -21.89 -25.89
C ASN A 157 -18.27 -20.46 -25.57
N ALA A 158 -19.16 -19.71 -24.91
CA ALA A 158 -18.97 -18.34 -24.50
C ALA A 158 -17.87 -18.18 -23.44
N SER A 159 -16.98 -17.21 -23.62
CA SER A 159 -16.08 -16.74 -22.57
C SER A 159 -15.86 -15.24 -22.64
N ILE A 160 -16.00 -14.56 -21.49
CA ILE A 160 -15.88 -13.12 -21.34
C ILE A 160 -14.40 -12.75 -21.19
N ILE A 161 -13.85 -12.10 -22.21
CA ILE A 161 -12.44 -11.70 -22.30
C ILE A 161 -12.18 -10.25 -21.86
N ASN A 162 -13.22 -9.42 -21.74
CA ASN A 162 -13.17 -8.08 -21.15
C ASN A 162 -14.50 -7.78 -20.44
N GLY A 163 -14.43 -7.10 -19.29
CA GLY A 163 -15.61 -6.76 -18.48
C GLY A 163 -15.86 -7.69 -17.30
N ALA A 164 -14.90 -8.52 -16.89
CA ALA A 164 -15.07 -9.46 -15.77
C ALA A 164 -15.44 -8.76 -14.45
N GLN A 165 -14.78 -7.64 -14.12
CA GLN A 165 -15.12 -6.81 -12.95
C GLN A 165 -16.52 -6.19 -13.08
N THR A 166 -16.91 -5.76 -14.27
CA THR A 166 -18.26 -5.26 -14.55
C THR A 166 -19.29 -6.35 -14.26
N VAL A 167 -19.10 -7.56 -14.78
CA VAL A 167 -20.00 -8.71 -14.58
C VAL A 167 -20.09 -9.11 -13.10
N ALA A 168 -18.96 -9.18 -12.39
CA ALA A 168 -18.94 -9.51 -10.97
C ALA A 168 -19.62 -8.43 -10.11
N SER A 169 -19.40 -7.14 -10.43
CA SER A 169 -20.04 -6.02 -9.73
C SER A 169 -21.53 -5.94 -10.03
N ILE A 170 -21.94 -6.28 -11.26
CA ILE A 170 -23.34 -6.47 -11.64
C ILE A 170 -23.98 -7.54 -10.77
N ALA A 171 -23.37 -8.72 -10.66
CA ALA A 171 -23.93 -9.81 -9.86
C ALA A 171 -24.00 -9.44 -8.37
N SER A 172 -23.00 -8.73 -7.84
CA SER A 172 -23.03 -8.18 -6.48
C SER A 172 -24.20 -7.21 -6.29
N ALA A 173 -24.35 -6.21 -7.17
CA ALA A 173 -25.42 -5.22 -7.11
C ALA A 173 -26.80 -5.87 -7.24
N MET A 174 -26.95 -6.87 -8.12
CA MET A 174 -28.21 -7.62 -8.30
C MET A 174 -28.61 -8.42 -7.06
N ARG A 175 -27.63 -8.94 -6.30
CA ARG A 175 -27.89 -9.61 -5.01
C ARG A 175 -28.22 -8.60 -3.89
N SER A 176 -27.65 -7.40 -3.94
CA SER A 176 -27.89 -6.34 -2.96
C SER A 176 -29.25 -5.65 -3.16
N ASP A 177 -29.55 -5.17 -4.37
CA ASP A 177 -30.83 -4.57 -4.76
C ASP A 177 -31.08 -4.77 -6.27
N GLY A 178 -31.61 -5.95 -6.61
CA GLY A 178 -31.93 -6.32 -7.99
C GLY A 178 -33.05 -5.50 -8.62
N VAL A 179 -33.88 -4.81 -7.84
CA VAL A 179 -34.95 -3.94 -8.39
C VAL A 179 -34.35 -2.68 -8.98
N THR A 180 -33.42 -2.05 -8.28
CA THR A 180 -32.74 -0.84 -8.75
C THR A 180 -31.68 -1.18 -9.80
N ALA A 181 -30.79 -2.14 -9.50
CA ALA A 181 -29.71 -2.52 -10.41
C ALA A 181 -30.22 -3.10 -11.75
N GLY A 182 -31.34 -3.82 -11.72
CA GLY A 182 -31.94 -4.43 -12.92
C GLY A 182 -32.45 -3.43 -13.95
N GLN A 183 -32.56 -2.14 -13.62
CA GLN A 183 -32.94 -1.07 -14.55
C GLN A 183 -31.80 -0.63 -15.47
N ALA A 184 -30.56 -1.01 -15.14
CA ALA A 184 -29.39 -0.65 -15.91
C ALA A 184 -29.24 -1.49 -17.20
N THR A 185 -28.51 -0.94 -18.17
CA THR A 185 -28.14 -1.64 -19.41
C THR A 185 -26.65 -1.51 -19.69
N VAL A 186 -26.07 -2.46 -20.39
CA VAL A 186 -24.64 -2.49 -20.71
C VAL A 186 -24.41 -2.92 -22.16
N SER A 187 -23.35 -2.40 -22.78
CA SER A 187 -22.95 -2.82 -24.13
C SER A 187 -22.26 -4.18 -24.10
N VAL A 188 -22.56 -5.05 -25.06
CA VAL A 188 -21.96 -6.37 -25.22
C VAL A 188 -21.47 -6.52 -26.65
N ARG A 189 -20.23 -6.96 -26.80
CA ARG A 189 -19.63 -7.37 -28.06
C ARG A 189 -19.34 -8.87 -28.03
N ILE A 190 -19.92 -9.62 -28.95
CA ILE A 190 -19.69 -11.06 -29.12
C ILE A 190 -18.88 -11.24 -30.40
N ILE A 191 -17.77 -11.96 -30.33
CA ILE A 191 -16.88 -12.22 -31.47
C ILE A 191 -16.76 -13.72 -31.66
N GLU A 192 -16.99 -14.19 -32.88
CA GLU A 192 -16.79 -15.57 -33.27
C GLU A 192 -15.32 -15.80 -33.62
N SER A 193 -14.66 -16.70 -32.90
CA SER A 193 -13.27 -17.07 -33.18
C SER A 193 -13.06 -18.56 -32.93
N SER A 194 -12.91 -19.33 -34.01
CA SER A 194 -12.58 -20.75 -33.95
C SER A 194 -11.07 -21.03 -33.90
N GLN A 195 -10.23 -20.00 -34.09
CA GLN A 195 -8.78 -20.12 -34.12
C GLN A 195 -8.16 -19.68 -32.78
N PRO A 196 -7.43 -20.57 -32.09
CA PRO A 196 -6.82 -20.26 -30.79
C PRO A 196 -5.87 -19.05 -30.81
N GLU A 197 -5.05 -18.90 -31.86
CA GLU A 197 -4.08 -17.81 -31.98
C GLU A 197 -4.78 -16.44 -32.06
N THR A 198 -5.78 -16.32 -32.94
CA THR A 198 -6.58 -15.10 -33.08
C THR A 198 -7.36 -14.77 -31.80
N SER A 199 -7.90 -15.78 -31.12
CA SER A 199 -8.56 -15.61 -29.82
C SER A 199 -7.61 -15.02 -28.77
N ILE A 200 -6.36 -15.49 -28.72
CA ILE A 200 -5.32 -14.98 -27.81
C ILE A 200 -4.96 -13.53 -28.18
N GLU A 201 -4.76 -13.20 -29.46
CA GLU A 201 -4.44 -11.85 -29.91
C GLU A 201 -5.55 -10.84 -29.62
N ILE A 202 -6.81 -11.20 -29.87
CA ILE A 202 -7.98 -10.36 -29.56
C ILE A 202 -8.07 -10.16 -28.05
N THR A 203 -7.87 -11.22 -27.26
CA THR A 203 -7.88 -11.14 -25.80
C THR A 203 -6.77 -10.21 -25.30
N LYS A 204 -5.54 -10.34 -25.81
CA LYS A 204 -4.43 -9.44 -25.46
C LYS A 204 -4.73 -7.99 -25.82
N SER A 205 -5.19 -7.75 -27.06
CA SER A 205 -5.46 -6.39 -27.59
C SER A 205 -6.62 -5.69 -26.88
N THR A 206 -7.67 -6.44 -26.49
CA THR A 206 -8.83 -5.89 -25.77
C THR A 206 -8.49 -5.60 -24.31
N ASN A 207 -7.48 -6.27 -23.73
CA ASN A 207 -7.03 -6.05 -22.36
C ASN A 207 -5.97 -4.95 -22.21
N THR A 208 -5.28 -4.55 -23.29
CA THR A 208 -4.22 -3.52 -23.31
C THR A 208 -4.72 -2.08 -23.44
N GLN A 209 -6.02 -1.84 -23.68
CA GLN A 209 -6.57 -0.49 -23.90
C GLN A 209 -6.79 0.35 -22.63
N ASN A 210 -6.57 -0.19 -21.42
CA ASN A 210 -6.37 0.62 -20.21
C ASN A 210 -4.88 0.61 -19.92
N HIS A 211 -4.25 1.78 -19.76
CA HIS A 211 -2.81 1.99 -19.54
C HIS A 211 -2.16 0.86 -18.73
N ILE A 212 -1.57 -0.12 -19.44
CA ILE A 212 -0.78 -1.16 -18.82
C ILE A 212 0.56 -0.51 -18.50
N GLU A 213 0.83 -0.34 -17.20
CA GLU A 213 2.14 0.10 -16.78
C GLU A 213 3.17 -0.99 -17.10
N ARG A 214 4.41 -0.63 -17.44
CA ARG A 214 5.47 -1.62 -17.79
C ARG A 214 5.62 -2.74 -16.75
N ARG A 215 5.31 -2.43 -15.48
CA ARG A 215 5.25 -3.36 -14.34
C ARG A 215 4.26 -4.52 -14.51
N ASP A 216 3.15 -4.34 -15.22
CA ASP A 216 2.14 -5.39 -15.37
C ASP A 216 2.56 -6.43 -16.43
N PHE A 217 3.50 -6.08 -17.32
CA PHE A 217 4.14 -7.04 -18.22
C PHE A 217 5.15 -7.95 -17.49
N VAL A 218 5.78 -7.44 -16.42
CA VAL A 218 6.71 -8.21 -15.58
C VAL A 218 6.02 -9.41 -14.91
N ALA A 219 4.71 -9.33 -14.66
CA ALA A 219 3.93 -10.45 -14.13
C ALA A 219 3.72 -11.63 -15.10
N LEU A 220 4.04 -11.43 -16.38
CA LEU A 220 4.00 -12.46 -17.42
C LEU A 220 5.41 -12.98 -17.75
N ASP A 221 6.45 -12.42 -17.14
CA ASP A 221 7.83 -12.84 -17.37
C ASP A 221 8.11 -14.19 -16.69
N PRO A 222 8.55 -15.22 -17.44
CA PRO A 222 8.95 -16.51 -16.89
C PRO A 222 9.93 -16.40 -15.71
N VAL A 223 10.87 -15.45 -15.75
CA VAL A 223 11.86 -15.25 -14.68
C VAL A 223 11.16 -14.93 -13.34
N GLN A 224 10.11 -14.12 -13.36
CA GLN A 224 9.37 -13.75 -12.15
C GLN A 224 8.50 -14.88 -11.64
N ILE A 225 7.96 -15.70 -12.55
CA ILE A 225 7.22 -16.91 -12.20
C ILE A 225 8.16 -17.91 -11.52
N ASP A 226 9.36 -18.11 -12.07
CA ASP A 226 10.36 -19.01 -11.50
C ASP A 226 10.85 -18.54 -10.13
N ILE A 227 11.09 -17.24 -9.97
CA ILE A 227 11.41 -16.63 -8.66
C ILE A 227 10.28 -16.88 -7.65
N ARG A 228 9.02 -16.71 -8.06
CA ARG A 228 7.88 -16.95 -7.17
C ARG A 228 7.82 -18.39 -6.69
N GLU A 229 8.04 -19.35 -7.59
CA GLU A 229 8.09 -20.76 -7.22
C GLU A 229 9.28 -21.05 -6.31
N ASP A 230 10.45 -20.47 -6.56
CA ASP A 230 11.62 -20.61 -5.68
C ASP A 230 11.35 -20.05 -4.28
N PHE A 231 10.71 -18.88 -4.16
CA PHE A 231 10.27 -18.33 -2.87
C PHE A 231 9.34 -19.29 -2.10
N ARG A 232 8.40 -19.91 -2.80
CA ARG A 232 7.46 -20.85 -2.21
C ARG A 232 8.13 -22.15 -1.76
N LEU A 233 9.02 -22.70 -2.60
CA LEU A 233 9.66 -24.00 -2.37
C LEU A 233 10.81 -23.92 -1.37
N THR A 234 11.64 -22.90 -1.48
CA THR A 234 12.89 -22.79 -0.71
C THR A 234 12.67 -22.07 0.62
N LEU A 235 11.84 -21.02 0.64
CA LEU A 235 11.65 -20.17 1.82
C LEU A 235 10.28 -20.33 2.49
N GLY A 236 9.29 -20.90 1.79
CA GLY A 236 7.90 -20.94 2.27
C GLY A 236 7.27 -19.55 2.37
N LEU A 237 7.80 -18.57 1.62
CA LEU A 237 7.35 -17.17 1.64
C LEU A 237 6.62 -16.80 0.35
N THR A 238 5.82 -15.74 0.41
CA THR A 238 5.04 -15.25 -0.73
C THR A 238 5.81 -14.17 -1.48
N TYR A 239 5.99 -14.36 -2.78
CA TYR A 239 6.51 -13.35 -3.69
C TYR A 239 5.38 -12.80 -4.57
N ALA A 240 4.93 -11.58 -4.25
CA ALA A 240 3.81 -10.93 -4.93
C ALA A 240 4.28 -10.12 -6.14
N ILE A 241 3.85 -10.49 -7.34
CA ILE A 241 4.27 -9.86 -8.60
C ILE A 241 3.25 -8.82 -9.06
N ARG A 242 1.95 -9.11 -8.91
CA ARG A 242 0.86 -8.27 -9.45
C ARG A 242 0.41 -7.20 -8.47
N ARG A 243 -0.07 -6.06 -8.98
CA ARG A 243 -0.72 -4.99 -8.18
C ARG A 243 -1.91 -5.47 -7.36
N SER A 244 -2.63 -6.46 -7.89
CA SER A 244 -3.88 -6.99 -7.34
C SER A 244 -3.67 -8.17 -6.38
N GLU A 245 -2.44 -8.66 -6.24
CA GLU A 245 -2.12 -9.66 -5.22
C GLU A 245 -2.06 -8.96 -3.85
N PHE A 246 -2.54 -9.64 -2.81
CA PHE A 246 -2.39 -9.13 -1.45
C PHE A 246 -0.90 -8.97 -1.14
N GLU A 247 -0.49 -7.76 -0.76
CA GLU A 247 0.89 -7.56 -0.30
C GLU A 247 1.11 -8.42 0.95
N PRO A 248 2.10 -9.33 0.93
CA PRO A 248 2.38 -10.16 2.08
C PRO A 248 2.81 -9.29 3.25
N SER A 249 2.46 -9.70 4.47
CA SER A 249 3.02 -9.06 5.66
C SER A 249 4.55 -9.12 5.62
N PRO A 250 5.27 -8.18 6.28
CA PRO A 250 6.73 -8.16 6.26
C PRO A 250 7.39 -9.49 6.64
N GLU A 251 6.76 -10.29 7.50
CA GLU A 251 7.29 -11.60 7.91
C GLU A 251 7.03 -12.73 6.90
N SER A 252 6.06 -12.55 6.00
CA SER A 252 5.52 -13.59 5.12
C SER A 252 5.95 -13.45 3.66
N GLY A 253 6.79 -12.45 3.34
CA GLY A 253 7.37 -12.28 2.01
C GLY A 253 7.56 -10.83 1.58
N CYS A 254 7.62 -10.62 0.27
CA CYS A 254 7.82 -9.31 -0.35
C CYS A 254 7.13 -9.19 -1.71
N THR A 255 7.08 -7.96 -2.23
CA THR A 255 6.61 -7.69 -3.60
C THR A 255 7.79 -7.65 -4.59
N VAL A 256 7.52 -7.86 -5.88
CA VAL A 256 8.50 -7.66 -6.97
C VAL A 256 9.10 -6.25 -6.96
N ARG A 257 8.32 -5.25 -6.55
CA ARG A 257 8.79 -3.86 -6.40
C ARG A 257 9.84 -3.76 -5.30
N GLU A 258 9.52 -4.28 -4.12
CA GLU A 258 10.44 -4.25 -2.99
C GLU A 258 11.73 -5.02 -3.29
N ALA A 259 11.60 -6.20 -3.91
CA ALA A 259 12.72 -6.99 -4.41
C ALA A 259 13.58 -6.22 -5.41
N ALA A 260 12.98 -5.59 -6.41
CA ALA A 260 13.72 -4.80 -7.41
C ALA A 260 14.47 -3.61 -6.79
N ILE A 261 13.87 -2.91 -5.81
CA ILE A 261 14.55 -1.82 -5.09
C ILE A 261 15.72 -2.36 -4.26
N ALA A 262 15.54 -3.48 -3.57
CA ALA A 262 16.59 -4.12 -2.78
C ALA A 262 17.77 -4.57 -3.66
N LEU A 263 17.48 -5.26 -4.77
CA LEU A 263 18.49 -5.66 -5.76
C LEU A 263 19.18 -4.44 -6.40
N ALA A 264 18.45 -3.35 -6.68
CA ALA A 264 19.05 -2.12 -7.19
C ALA A 264 20.03 -1.47 -6.20
N CYS A 265 19.77 -1.59 -4.89
CA CYS A 265 20.71 -1.15 -3.86
C CYS A 265 21.89 -2.12 -3.73
N ALA A 266 21.67 -3.42 -3.88
CA ALA A 266 22.72 -4.45 -3.82
C ALA A 266 23.67 -4.43 -5.03
N HIS A 267 23.16 -4.03 -6.20
CA HIS A 267 23.90 -3.99 -7.45
C HIS A 267 25.21 -3.18 -7.33
N ALA A 268 26.29 -3.64 -7.98
CA ALA A 268 27.65 -3.08 -7.84
C ALA A 268 27.78 -1.57 -8.19
N SER A 269 26.89 -1.06 -9.04
CA SER A 269 26.79 0.36 -9.40
C SER A 269 25.64 1.05 -8.68
N SER A 270 25.93 2.19 -8.05
CA SER A 270 24.96 3.08 -7.39
C SER A 270 23.93 3.71 -8.34
N ASP A 271 24.17 3.65 -9.65
CA ASP A 271 23.33 4.31 -10.65
C ASP A 271 21.90 3.78 -10.63
N LEU A 272 21.70 2.49 -10.34
CA LEU A 272 20.37 1.89 -10.25
C LEU A 272 19.61 2.44 -9.03
N ALA A 273 20.25 2.53 -7.86
CA ALA A 273 19.65 3.13 -6.67
C ALA A 273 19.25 4.61 -6.89
N VAL A 274 20.07 5.38 -7.62
CA VAL A 274 19.74 6.78 -7.99
C VAL A 274 18.60 6.84 -9.00
N ARG A 275 18.57 5.91 -9.97
CA ARG A 275 17.49 5.82 -10.97
C ARG A 275 16.14 5.54 -10.30
N VAL A 276 16.11 4.58 -9.36
CA VAL A 276 14.93 4.27 -8.53
C VAL A 276 14.46 5.50 -7.77
N ARG A 277 15.39 6.23 -7.14
CA ARG A 277 15.08 7.44 -6.38
C ARG A 277 14.36 8.49 -7.23
N HIS A 278 14.70 8.62 -8.51
CA HIS A 278 14.04 9.56 -9.43
C HIS A 278 12.64 9.11 -9.79
N ASN A 279 12.52 7.87 -10.23
CA ASN A 279 11.25 7.30 -10.61
C ASN A 279 11.35 5.77 -10.52
N GLU A 280 10.55 5.17 -9.64
CA GLU A 280 10.51 3.72 -9.47
C GLU A 280 10.06 2.98 -10.74
N ASP A 281 9.29 3.63 -11.63
CA ASP A 281 8.86 3.00 -12.88
C ASP A 281 10.00 2.73 -13.86
N LEU A 282 11.15 3.38 -13.65
CA LEU A 282 12.38 3.11 -14.42
C LEU A 282 12.99 1.75 -14.08
N LEU A 283 12.57 1.09 -12.99
CA LEU A 283 12.95 -0.29 -12.67
C LEU A 283 12.50 -1.28 -13.73
N TRP A 284 11.42 -0.97 -14.44
CA TRP A 284 10.77 -1.86 -15.41
C TRP A 284 11.25 -1.62 -16.84
N GLU A 285 12.34 -0.87 -17.01
CA GLU A 285 12.93 -0.64 -18.33
C GLU A 285 13.73 -1.86 -18.79
N GLU A 286 13.36 -2.41 -19.94
CA GLU A 286 13.99 -3.55 -20.58
C GLU A 286 15.14 -3.14 -21.53
N GLY A 287 15.95 -4.12 -21.93
CA GLY A 287 17.08 -3.95 -22.85
C GLY A 287 18.43 -3.93 -22.13
N SER A 288 19.53 -3.94 -22.88
CA SER A 288 20.89 -4.10 -22.32
C SER A 288 21.31 -3.00 -21.32
N ALA A 289 20.71 -1.80 -21.41
CA ALA A 289 20.90 -0.70 -20.47
C ALA A 289 19.70 -0.48 -19.52
N GLY A 290 18.66 -1.30 -19.66
CA GLY A 290 17.45 -1.28 -18.84
C GLY A 290 17.73 -1.73 -17.42
N ALA A 291 17.04 -1.13 -16.44
CA ALA A 291 17.21 -1.54 -15.04
C ALA A 291 16.72 -2.98 -14.82
N TYR A 292 15.61 -3.36 -15.44
CA TYR A 292 15.00 -4.68 -15.26
C TYR A 292 15.95 -5.80 -15.69
N SER A 293 16.47 -5.71 -16.91
CA SER A 293 17.40 -6.71 -17.46
C SER A 293 18.71 -6.80 -16.68
N ARG A 294 19.14 -5.73 -16.01
CA ARG A 294 20.33 -5.74 -15.15
C ARG A 294 20.10 -6.37 -13.78
N LEU A 295 18.85 -6.37 -13.30
CA LEU A 295 18.49 -6.92 -11.99
C LEU A 295 18.03 -8.37 -12.08
N PHE A 296 17.36 -8.74 -13.17
CA PHE A 296 16.72 -10.05 -13.35
C PHE A 296 17.23 -10.82 -14.58
N GLY A 297 18.17 -10.26 -15.37
CA GLY A 297 18.69 -10.93 -16.57
C GLY A 297 19.51 -12.17 -16.25
N GLU A 298 20.33 -12.11 -15.20
CA GLU A 298 20.82 -13.29 -14.50
C GLU A 298 19.87 -13.51 -13.32
N GLN A 299 19.03 -14.54 -13.41
CA GLN A 299 17.95 -14.78 -12.43
C GLN A 299 18.53 -14.89 -11.01
N PRO A 300 18.23 -13.94 -10.11
CA PRO A 300 18.67 -14.02 -8.72
C PRO A 300 17.88 -15.10 -7.96
N SER A 301 18.52 -15.74 -6.99
CA SER A 301 17.88 -16.76 -6.15
C SER A 301 16.86 -16.14 -5.20
N ALA A 302 15.87 -16.92 -4.74
CA ALA A 302 14.93 -16.45 -3.71
C ALA A 302 15.65 -16.04 -2.42
N VAL A 303 16.72 -16.75 -2.05
CA VAL A 303 17.57 -16.43 -0.89
C VAL A 303 18.24 -15.07 -1.09
N GLN A 304 18.78 -14.81 -2.28
CA GLN A 304 19.41 -13.54 -2.63
C GLN A 304 18.47 -12.37 -2.43
N ILE A 305 17.29 -12.49 -3.04
CA ILE A 305 16.27 -11.46 -3.05
C ILE A 305 15.82 -11.21 -1.62
N TRP A 306 15.48 -12.28 -0.89
CA TRP A 306 14.93 -12.16 0.45
C TRP A 306 15.93 -11.54 1.43
N ARG A 307 17.18 -12.00 1.43
CA ARG A 307 18.24 -11.42 2.25
C ARG A 307 18.49 -9.95 1.91
N SER A 308 18.44 -9.60 0.63
CA SER A 308 18.52 -8.20 0.19
C SER A 308 17.34 -7.37 0.71
N VAL A 309 16.12 -7.89 0.64
CA VAL A 309 14.92 -7.21 1.17
C VAL A 309 15.05 -6.99 2.68
N LEU A 310 15.49 -8.00 3.44
CA LEU A 310 15.70 -7.88 4.89
C LEU A 310 16.72 -6.80 5.23
N LEU A 311 17.85 -6.76 4.53
CA LEU A 311 18.88 -5.75 4.78
C LEU A 311 18.39 -4.34 4.43
N LEU A 312 17.65 -4.18 3.32
CA LEU A 312 17.04 -2.89 2.97
C LEU A 312 16.06 -2.41 4.04
N ARG A 313 15.22 -3.31 4.57
CA ARG A 313 14.26 -3.00 5.64
C ARG A 313 14.99 -2.55 6.91
N GLU A 314 16.00 -3.29 7.35
CA GLU A 314 16.77 -2.94 8.54
C GLU A 314 17.47 -1.58 8.41
N VAL A 315 18.07 -1.30 7.24
CA VAL A 315 18.66 0.03 6.96
C VAL A 315 17.62 1.13 7.04
N ARG A 316 16.43 0.95 6.44
CA ARG A 316 15.34 1.93 6.48
C ARG A 316 14.86 2.18 7.91
N ASP A 317 14.68 1.13 8.69
CA ASP A 317 14.26 1.23 10.08
C ASP A 317 15.31 1.94 10.94
N CYS A 318 16.60 1.63 10.73
CA CYS A 318 17.71 2.30 11.39
C CYS A 318 17.77 3.79 11.02
N LEU A 319 17.66 4.13 9.74
CA LEU A 319 17.63 5.52 9.29
C LEU A 319 16.44 6.28 9.85
N HIS A 320 15.25 5.68 9.90
CA HIS A 320 14.09 6.30 10.50
C HIS A 320 14.34 6.68 11.98
N LYS A 321 14.96 5.77 12.74
CA LYS A 321 15.34 6.01 14.15
C LYS A 321 16.44 7.08 14.30
N ILE A 322 17.45 7.06 13.43
CA ILE A 322 18.62 7.94 13.48
C ILE A 322 18.30 9.36 12.96
N THR A 323 17.36 9.51 12.03
CA THR A 323 16.99 10.81 11.45
C THR A 323 16.59 11.82 12.53
N GLY A 324 15.94 11.37 13.60
CA GLY A 324 15.59 12.21 14.76
C GLY A 324 16.78 12.71 15.60
N LYS A 325 18.01 12.26 15.34
CA LYS A 325 19.23 12.78 15.99
C LYS A 325 19.77 14.05 15.30
N TYR A 326 19.30 14.35 14.08
CA TYR A 326 19.83 15.42 13.26
C TYR A 326 18.82 16.56 13.07
N GLU A 327 19.32 17.78 12.86
CA GLU A 327 18.50 18.95 12.53
C GLU A 327 18.95 19.62 11.22
N GLY A 328 18.03 20.39 10.64
CA GLY A 328 18.29 21.21 9.46
C GLY A 328 18.82 20.41 8.27
N ARG A 329 20.00 20.80 7.78
CA ARG A 329 20.61 20.21 6.59
C ARG A 329 20.98 18.73 6.79
N ALA A 330 21.47 18.35 7.96
CA ALA A 330 21.83 16.96 8.25
C ALA A 330 20.59 16.05 8.27
N ALA A 331 19.47 16.53 8.79
CA ALA A 331 18.19 15.82 8.70
C ALA A 331 17.74 15.64 7.25
N ALA A 332 17.85 16.68 6.42
CA ALA A 332 17.55 16.59 4.99
C ALA A 332 18.48 15.59 4.27
N ILE A 333 19.76 15.53 4.62
CA ILE A 333 20.69 14.54 4.07
C ILE A 333 20.25 13.12 4.47
N ALA A 334 19.91 12.89 5.74
CA ALA A 334 19.44 11.59 6.22
C ALA A 334 18.19 11.11 5.49
N GLU A 335 17.20 11.99 5.30
CA GLU A 335 15.96 11.67 4.59
C GLU A 335 16.22 11.35 3.09
N GLN A 336 16.99 12.22 2.42
CA GLN A 336 17.18 12.16 0.96
C GLN A 336 18.18 11.10 0.50
N SER A 337 19.00 10.56 1.42
CA SER A 337 20.08 9.61 1.11
C SER A 337 19.71 8.14 1.35
N THR A 338 18.46 7.83 1.73
CA THR A 338 18.02 6.48 2.13
C THR A 338 18.52 5.35 1.23
N LEU A 339 18.30 5.43 -0.10
CA LEU A 339 18.76 4.39 -1.04
C LEU A 339 20.27 4.37 -1.26
N VAL A 340 20.95 5.52 -1.08
CA VAL A 340 22.41 5.63 -1.19
C VAL A 340 23.08 5.01 0.04
N VAL A 341 22.55 5.27 1.23
CA VAL A 341 22.98 4.61 2.48
C VAL A 341 22.79 3.10 2.35
N ALA A 342 21.61 2.65 1.91
CA ALA A 342 21.35 1.24 1.68
C ALA A 342 22.38 0.64 0.71
N HIS A 343 22.63 1.29 -0.42
CA HIS A 343 23.65 0.85 -1.37
C HIS A 343 25.04 0.73 -0.73
N ILE A 344 25.49 1.72 0.05
CA ILE A 344 26.80 1.66 0.72
C ILE A 344 26.85 0.51 1.73
N VAL A 345 25.79 0.30 2.52
CA VAL A 345 25.71 -0.83 3.46
C VAL A 345 25.77 -2.16 2.71
N PHE A 346 25.08 -2.30 1.58
CA PHE A 346 25.19 -3.48 0.71
C PHE A 346 26.61 -3.72 0.20
N GLN A 347 27.33 -2.67 -0.20
CA GLN A 347 28.71 -2.83 -0.68
C GLN A 347 29.68 -3.28 0.43
N GLN A 348 29.34 -3.03 1.71
CA GLN A 348 30.16 -3.38 2.86
C GLN A 348 29.82 -4.75 3.47
N LEU A 349 28.53 -5.10 3.52
CA LEU A 349 28.05 -6.33 4.19
C LEU A 349 27.47 -7.38 3.23
N GLY A 350 27.00 -6.96 2.05
CA GLY A 350 26.18 -7.78 1.15
C GLY A 350 26.87 -8.22 -0.13
N ARG A 351 28.19 -8.06 -0.28
CA ARG A 351 28.93 -8.52 -1.47
C ARG A 351 29.33 -9.99 -1.42
N GLU A 352 29.56 -10.54 -0.23
CA GLU A 352 30.04 -11.90 -0.05
C GLU A 352 29.00 -12.72 0.73
N GLY A 353 28.61 -13.86 0.17
CA GLY A 353 27.80 -14.85 0.88
C GLY A 353 26.30 -14.56 1.00
N VAL A 354 25.77 -13.58 0.26
CA VAL A 354 24.30 -13.36 0.22
C VAL A 354 23.55 -14.61 -0.26
N ASP A 355 24.13 -15.40 -1.17
CA ASP A 355 23.57 -16.68 -1.62
C ASP A 355 24.11 -17.89 -0.88
N ASP A 356 25.02 -17.69 0.08
CA ASP A 356 25.66 -18.78 0.82
C ASP A 356 24.80 -19.19 2.03
N SER A 357 24.35 -20.45 2.04
CA SER A 357 23.53 -21.00 3.13
C SER A 357 24.29 -21.11 4.45
N GLU A 358 25.63 -21.16 4.43
CA GLU A 358 26.47 -21.27 5.62
C GLU A 358 26.64 -19.94 6.37
N VAL A 359 26.29 -18.81 5.72
CA VAL A 359 26.37 -17.49 6.33
C VAL A 359 25.19 -17.28 7.27
N ASP A 360 25.50 -17.01 8.54
CA ASP A 360 24.50 -16.55 9.51
C ASP A 360 24.07 -15.11 9.20
N TRP A 361 22.99 -15.00 8.43
CA TRP A 361 22.45 -13.72 8.02
C TRP A 361 21.97 -12.86 9.19
N ARG A 362 21.65 -13.45 10.36
CA ARG A 362 21.27 -12.67 11.55
C ARG A 362 22.46 -11.85 12.05
N SER A 363 23.65 -12.45 12.13
CA SER A 363 24.88 -11.77 12.50
C SER A 363 25.24 -10.63 11.53
N VAL A 364 24.88 -10.78 10.24
CA VAL A 364 25.03 -9.69 9.26
C VAL A 364 24.06 -8.54 9.57
N LEU A 365 22.79 -8.85 9.82
CA LEU A 365 21.76 -7.85 10.17
C LEU A 365 22.09 -7.12 11.48
N ASP A 366 22.67 -7.80 12.48
CA ASP A 366 23.08 -7.20 13.75
C ASP A 366 24.15 -6.10 13.60
N GLN A 367 24.91 -6.11 12.50
CA GLN A 367 25.91 -5.10 12.18
C GLN A 367 25.33 -3.86 11.49
N VAL A 368 24.13 -3.98 10.91
CA VAL A 368 23.49 -2.90 10.13
C VAL A 368 23.30 -1.62 10.93
N PRO A 369 22.77 -1.62 12.17
CA PRO A 369 22.52 -0.38 12.90
C PRO A 369 23.78 0.48 13.12
N ALA A 370 24.87 -0.15 13.56
CA ALA A 370 26.13 0.55 13.81
C ALA A 370 26.76 1.06 12.51
N LEU A 371 26.69 0.26 11.44
CA LEU A 371 27.22 0.66 10.14
C LEU A 371 26.40 1.80 9.53
N THR A 372 25.07 1.73 9.54
CA THR A 372 24.18 2.78 9.04
C THR A 372 24.45 4.12 9.73
N GLU A 373 24.67 4.12 11.05
CA GLU A 373 25.02 5.35 11.78
C GLU A 373 26.36 5.96 11.33
N ARG A 374 27.39 5.13 11.11
CA ARG A 374 28.68 5.59 10.60
C ARG A 374 28.57 6.11 9.16
N VAL A 375 27.80 5.43 8.32
CA VAL A 375 27.58 5.82 6.91
C VAL A 375 26.93 7.20 6.84
N ILE A 376 25.88 7.46 7.64
CA ILE A 376 25.20 8.76 7.59
C ILE A 376 26.11 9.90 8.08
N GLN A 377 26.93 9.66 9.10
CA GLN A 377 27.89 10.65 9.61
C GLN A 377 28.93 11.02 8.53
N TRP A 378 29.48 10.03 7.85
CA TRP A 378 30.40 10.25 6.74
C TRP A 378 29.74 10.88 5.53
N LEU A 379 28.48 10.55 5.23
CA LEU A 379 27.73 11.20 4.15
C LEU A 379 27.50 12.69 4.43
N ILE A 380 27.08 13.04 5.65
CA ILE A 380 26.90 14.45 6.04
C ILE A 380 28.21 15.21 5.87
N TRP A 381 29.32 14.62 6.33
CA TRP A 381 30.65 15.22 6.21
C TRP A 381 31.08 15.36 4.74
N ASP A 382 30.99 14.30 3.93
CA ASP A 382 31.44 14.32 2.53
C ASP A 382 30.61 15.30 1.68
N VAL A 383 29.30 15.34 1.90
CA VAL A 383 28.42 16.25 1.14
C VAL A 383 28.84 17.70 1.35
N ASP A 384 29.15 18.10 2.57
CA ASP A 384 29.57 19.45 2.89
C ASP A 384 30.98 19.77 2.40
N HIS A 385 31.92 18.83 2.51
CA HIS A 385 33.30 19.03 2.08
C HIS A 385 33.45 19.04 0.56
N SER A 386 32.76 18.12 -0.14
CA SER A 386 32.91 17.92 -1.58
C SER A 386 32.02 18.83 -2.42
N TYR A 387 30.83 19.21 -1.92
CA TYR A 387 29.86 20.02 -2.69
C TYR A 387 29.53 21.37 -2.03
N GLY A 388 30.04 21.62 -0.82
CA GLY A 388 29.82 22.85 -0.07
C GLY A 388 28.51 22.86 0.72
N LYS A 389 28.52 23.58 1.85
CA LYS A 389 27.40 23.71 2.80
C LYS A 389 26.12 24.32 2.21
N ASN A 390 26.23 25.02 1.08
CA ASN A 390 25.11 25.68 0.39
C ASN A 390 24.54 24.86 -0.78
N SER A 391 25.06 23.66 -1.05
CA SER A 391 24.56 22.83 -2.16
C SER A 391 23.15 22.33 -1.90
N PHE A 392 22.32 22.23 -2.94
CA PHE A 392 20.99 21.63 -2.80
C PHE A 392 21.10 20.13 -2.52
N VAL A 393 20.62 19.68 -1.36
CA VAL A 393 20.69 18.28 -0.90
C VAL A 393 19.95 17.37 -1.88
N THR A 394 18.70 17.70 -2.21
CA THR A 394 17.88 16.94 -3.17
C THR A 394 18.56 16.79 -4.53
N GLY A 395 19.16 17.87 -5.05
CA GLY A 395 19.88 17.85 -6.32
C GLY A 395 21.18 17.05 -6.27
N THR A 396 21.82 16.97 -5.11
CA THR A 396 23.06 16.20 -4.91
C THR A 396 22.80 14.71 -4.98
N PHE A 397 21.78 14.21 -4.26
CA PHE A 397 21.39 12.80 -4.30
C PHE A 397 20.61 12.40 -5.56
N ALA A 398 20.13 13.38 -6.33
CA ALA A 398 19.56 13.16 -7.66
C ALA A 398 20.62 12.99 -8.76
N SER A 399 21.87 13.42 -8.55
CA SER A 399 22.90 13.33 -9.59
C SER A 399 23.63 11.99 -9.52
N ALA A 400 23.46 11.15 -10.53
CA ALA A 400 24.17 9.87 -10.63
C ALA A 400 25.69 10.05 -10.61
N GLU A 401 26.21 11.09 -11.28
CA GLU A 401 27.64 11.42 -11.27
C GLU A 401 28.18 11.75 -9.88
N ARG A 402 27.44 12.59 -9.12
CA ARG A 402 27.83 12.95 -7.75
C ARG A 402 27.79 11.74 -6.82
N VAL A 403 26.72 10.96 -6.87
CA VAL A 403 26.58 9.75 -6.04
C VAL A 403 27.66 8.72 -6.37
N ARG A 404 27.93 8.47 -7.67
CA ARG A 404 28.99 7.55 -8.11
C ARG A 404 30.37 7.95 -7.61
N SER A 405 30.63 9.25 -7.49
CA SER A 405 31.89 9.77 -6.93
C SER A 405 31.93 9.72 -5.40
N MET A 406 30.77 9.89 -4.74
CA MET A 406 30.61 9.94 -3.28
C MET A 406 30.72 8.56 -2.63
N VAL A 407 30.08 7.54 -3.20
CA VAL A 407 30.06 6.16 -2.68
C VAL A 407 31.47 5.62 -2.36
N PRO A 408 32.47 5.65 -3.27
CA PRO A 408 33.80 5.12 -2.97
C PRO A 408 34.54 5.94 -1.90
N ARG A 409 34.35 7.26 -1.82
CA ARG A 409 34.96 8.10 -0.78
C ARG A 409 34.43 7.75 0.60
N VAL A 410 33.11 7.61 0.72
CA VAL A 410 32.47 7.21 1.98
C VAL A 410 32.85 5.78 2.35
N ALA A 411 32.86 4.85 1.38
CA ALA A 411 33.29 3.48 1.61
C ALA A 411 34.73 3.41 2.16
N GLN A 412 35.66 4.14 1.56
CA GLN A 412 37.03 4.23 2.04
C GLN A 412 37.12 4.84 3.44
N ALA A 413 36.31 5.86 3.73
CA ALA A 413 36.29 6.50 5.04
C ALA A 413 35.77 5.57 6.15
N LEU A 414 34.91 4.60 5.82
CA LEU A 414 34.40 3.59 6.76
C LEU A 414 35.46 2.58 7.22
N GLU A 415 36.57 2.42 6.49
CA GLU A 415 37.70 1.60 6.94
C GLU A 415 38.43 2.23 8.13
N SER A 416 38.32 3.56 8.30
CA SER A 416 38.88 4.24 9.47
C SER A 416 38.04 4.00 10.72
N ALA A 417 38.71 3.71 11.84
CA ALA A 417 38.06 3.60 13.15
C ALA A 417 37.48 4.95 13.67
N THR A 418 37.87 6.08 13.08
CA THR A 418 37.43 7.41 13.50
C THR A 418 36.15 7.84 12.80
N VAL A 419 35.18 8.35 13.55
CA VAL A 419 33.97 9.01 13.04
C VAL A 419 34.25 10.50 12.82
N PRO A 420 33.74 11.14 11.76
CA PRO A 420 33.94 12.56 11.52
C PRO A 420 33.24 13.40 12.59
N ASP A 421 33.91 14.45 13.06
CA ASP A 421 33.29 15.39 13.98
C ASP A 421 32.30 16.29 13.22
N LEU A 422 31.01 16.02 13.41
CA LEU A 422 29.93 16.82 12.83
C LEU A 422 29.71 18.10 13.63
N ALA A 423 29.50 19.21 12.92
CA ALA A 423 29.23 20.51 13.52
C ALA A 423 28.07 20.43 14.53
N PRO A 424 28.15 21.11 15.70
CA PRO A 424 27.12 21.06 16.73
C PRO A 424 25.71 21.44 16.23
N GLU A 425 25.63 22.31 15.21
CA GLU A 425 24.40 22.75 14.54
C GLU A 425 23.63 21.63 13.83
N TYR A 426 24.29 20.50 13.54
CA TYR A 426 23.66 19.34 12.91
C TYR A 426 23.09 18.34 13.89
N ARG A 427 23.43 18.45 15.18
CA ARG A 427 22.88 17.57 16.22
C ARG A 427 21.59 18.19 16.73
N MET A 428 20.53 17.41 16.78
CA MET A 428 19.31 17.81 17.47
C MET A 428 19.67 17.98 18.95
N ILE A 429 19.74 19.22 19.42
CA ILE A 429 19.79 19.50 20.86
C ILE A 429 18.38 19.20 21.35
N PRO A 430 18.16 18.20 22.23
CA PRO A 430 16.86 18.05 22.85
C PRO A 430 16.57 19.38 23.52
N ARG A 431 15.60 20.15 23.01
CA ARG A 431 15.11 21.32 23.71
C ARG A 431 14.85 20.83 25.12
N GLN A 432 15.59 21.35 26.10
CA GLN A 432 15.24 21.14 27.50
C GLN A 432 13.75 21.40 27.55
N ARG A 433 12.97 20.37 27.90
CA ARG A 433 11.57 20.59 28.22
C ARG A 433 11.64 21.66 29.31
N SER A 434 11.40 22.92 28.94
CA SER A 434 11.09 23.97 29.90
C SER A 434 10.10 23.29 30.81
N THR A 435 10.49 23.12 32.09
CA THR A 435 9.63 22.59 33.14
C THR A 435 8.27 23.21 32.90
N ARG A 436 7.32 22.37 32.47
CA ARG A 436 6.04 22.82 31.94
C ARG A 436 5.49 23.78 32.97
N ARG A 437 5.41 25.08 32.65
CA ARG A 437 4.95 26.12 33.60
C ARG A 437 3.79 25.54 34.39
N PRO A 438 3.86 25.48 35.72
CA PRO A 438 2.90 24.73 36.51
C PRO A 438 1.48 25.17 36.14
N ASN A 439 0.61 24.18 35.90
CA ASN A 439 -0.76 24.41 35.43
C ASN A 439 -1.44 25.46 36.33
N SER A 440 -2.10 26.48 35.75
CA SER A 440 -2.74 27.57 36.50
C SER A 440 -3.64 27.08 37.63
N VAL A 441 -4.33 25.95 37.45
CA VAL A 441 -5.15 25.33 38.50
C VAL A 441 -4.27 24.79 39.64
N GLY A 442 -3.14 24.14 39.31
CA GLY A 442 -2.19 23.64 40.31
C GLY A 442 -1.63 24.76 41.16
N LEU A 443 -1.11 25.83 40.56
CA LEU A 443 -0.58 27.00 41.27
C LEU A 443 -1.61 27.64 42.22
N ILE A 444 -2.86 27.77 41.77
CA ILE A 444 -3.93 28.36 42.58
C ILE A 444 -4.31 27.43 43.73
N VAL A 445 -4.33 26.12 43.49
CA VAL A 445 -4.64 25.13 44.52
C VAL A 445 -3.55 25.11 45.59
N ASP A 446 -2.29 25.09 45.16
CA ASP A 446 -1.12 24.97 46.03
C ASP A 446 -0.91 26.23 46.88
N SER A 447 -1.24 27.40 46.34
CA SER A 447 -1.20 28.67 47.08
C SER A 447 -2.41 28.88 48.01
N GLY A 448 -3.48 28.10 47.86
CA GLY A 448 -4.74 28.31 48.59
C GLY A 448 -5.40 29.67 48.32
N ARG A 449 -5.04 30.34 47.21
CA ARG A 449 -5.46 31.72 46.91
C ARG A 449 -6.97 31.87 46.78
N ILE A 450 -7.64 30.88 46.18
CA ILE A 450 -9.10 30.84 46.06
C ILE A 450 -9.65 29.87 47.09
N LYS A 451 -10.51 30.36 47.98
CA LYS A 451 -11.16 29.55 49.02
C LYS A 451 -12.23 28.64 48.43
N ASP A 452 -12.43 27.47 49.04
CA ASP A 452 -13.57 26.60 48.73
C ASP A 452 -14.89 27.34 48.88
N GLY A 453 -15.80 27.10 47.94
CA GLY A 453 -17.09 27.81 47.90
C GLY A 453 -17.06 29.14 47.14
N THR A 454 -15.89 29.61 46.68
CA THR A 454 -15.82 30.86 45.92
C THR A 454 -16.55 30.73 44.57
N PRO A 455 -17.50 31.63 44.24
CA PRO A 455 -18.19 31.61 42.95
C PRO A 455 -17.34 32.22 41.84
N LEU A 456 -17.32 31.58 40.67
CA LEU A 456 -16.71 32.09 39.45
C LEU A 456 -17.76 32.24 38.34
N THR A 457 -17.57 33.26 37.52
CA THR A 457 -18.44 33.58 36.39
C THR A 457 -17.74 33.32 35.07
N PHE A 458 -18.45 32.68 34.15
CA PHE A 458 -18.00 32.46 32.78
C PHE A 458 -18.09 33.76 31.97
N ARG A 459 -17.04 34.07 31.21
CA ARG A 459 -17.01 35.18 30.25
C ARG A 459 -16.39 34.71 28.94
N PRO A 460 -17.14 34.75 27.82
CA PRO A 460 -16.59 34.53 26.47
C PRO A 460 -15.39 35.44 26.20
N ARG A 461 -14.37 34.94 25.50
CA ARG A 461 -13.16 35.72 25.17
C ARG A 461 -13.14 36.26 23.75
N THR A 462 -13.79 35.58 22.82
CA THR A 462 -13.82 35.97 21.41
C THR A 462 -15.24 36.29 20.98
N GLU A 463 -15.36 37.12 19.94
CA GLU A 463 -16.66 37.50 19.41
C GLU A 463 -17.49 36.31 18.89
N PRO A 464 -16.91 35.32 18.15
CA PRO A 464 -17.64 34.12 17.76
C PRO A 464 -18.15 33.29 18.94
N GLU A 465 -17.33 33.18 20.00
CA GLU A 465 -17.71 32.46 21.22
C GLU A 465 -18.85 33.17 21.95
N ARG A 466 -18.83 34.51 21.97
CA ARG A 466 -19.89 35.32 22.57
C ARG A 466 -21.21 35.11 21.83
N LEU A 467 -21.21 35.26 20.51
CA LEU A 467 -22.42 35.09 19.69
C LEU A 467 -23.01 33.68 19.79
N ALA A 468 -22.15 32.66 19.84
CA ALA A 468 -22.59 31.27 19.94
C ALA A 468 -23.24 30.94 21.30
N LEU A 469 -22.74 31.53 22.40
CA LEU A 469 -23.20 31.21 23.75
C LEU A 469 -24.21 32.19 24.33
N GLU A 470 -24.40 33.37 23.74
CA GLU A 470 -25.23 34.46 24.30
C GLU A 470 -26.67 34.03 24.58
N LYS A 471 -27.36 33.48 23.58
CA LYS A 471 -28.74 33.01 23.73
C LYS A 471 -28.84 31.86 24.73
N TRP A 472 -27.92 30.90 24.65
CA TRP A 472 -27.90 29.70 25.49
C TRP A 472 -27.60 30.01 26.97
N LEU A 473 -26.72 30.98 27.25
CA LEU A 473 -26.43 31.43 28.62
C LEU A 473 -27.57 32.27 29.21
N ALA A 474 -28.29 33.03 28.37
CA ALA A 474 -29.42 33.84 28.82
C ALA A 474 -30.63 33.00 29.27
N GLU A 475 -30.79 31.79 28.74
CA GLU A 475 -31.89 30.86 29.10
C GLU A 475 -31.81 30.35 30.54
N ASP A 476 -30.60 30.15 31.09
CA ASP A 476 -30.41 29.72 32.47
C ASP A 476 -29.13 30.34 33.05
N PRO A 477 -29.25 31.32 33.97
CA PRO A 477 -28.10 31.99 34.60
C PRO A 477 -27.13 31.02 35.30
N ARG A 478 -27.59 29.83 35.71
CA ARG A 478 -26.74 28.83 36.36
C ARG A 478 -25.70 28.23 35.40
N ARG A 479 -25.93 28.29 34.08
CA ARG A 479 -25.00 27.77 33.06
C ARG A 479 -23.67 28.54 33.06
N GLY A 480 -23.67 29.81 33.45
CA GLY A 480 -22.49 30.66 33.50
C GLY A 480 -21.77 30.70 34.86
N VAL A 481 -22.19 29.91 35.85
CA VAL A 481 -21.68 30.00 37.23
C VAL A 481 -21.12 28.66 37.70
N VAL A 482 -19.96 28.70 38.35
CA VAL A 482 -19.35 27.55 39.02
C VAL A 482 -18.91 27.91 40.43
N THR A 483 -18.79 26.90 41.27
CA THR A 483 -18.21 27.02 42.61
C THR A 483 -16.84 26.36 42.64
N TRP A 484 -15.84 27.05 43.19
CA TRP A 484 -14.48 26.54 43.35
C TRP A 484 -14.38 25.49 44.46
N VAL A 485 -13.62 24.44 44.18
CA VAL A 485 -13.19 23.40 45.11
C VAL A 485 -11.70 23.18 44.90
N ASN A 486 -10.95 23.14 46.00
CA ASN A 486 -9.50 23.15 46.01
C ASN A 486 -8.93 21.76 45.69
N THR A 487 -9.02 21.37 44.41
CA THR A 487 -8.51 20.10 43.89
C THR A 487 -7.82 20.30 42.54
N ARG A 488 -6.69 19.61 42.33
CA ARG A 488 -5.88 19.76 41.12
C ARG A 488 -6.55 19.22 39.84
N GLY A 489 -7.56 18.36 39.95
CA GLY A 489 -8.18 17.68 38.81
C GLY A 489 -9.45 18.34 38.26
N LYS A 490 -10.48 18.47 39.08
CA LYS A 490 -11.80 18.98 38.70
C LYS A 490 -12.30 20.02 39.73
N PRO A 491 -11.73 21.24 39.71
CA PRO A 491 -11.97 22.26 40.73
C PRO A 491 -13.34 22.95 40.63
N PHE A 492 -14.12 22.70 39.57
CA PHE A 492 -15.40 23.37 39.39
C PHE A 492 -16.56 22.47 39.72
N VAL A 493 -17.45 22.91 40.59
CA VAL A 493 -18.82 22.39 40.70
C VAL A 493 -19.72 23.28 39.87
N TRP A 494 -20.32 22.74 38.81
CA TRP A 494 -21.16 23.54 37.91
C TRP A 494 -22.56 23.76 38.50
N SER A 495 -23.00 25.01 38.59
CA SER A 495 -24.29 25.34 39.22
C SER A 495 -25.51 24.80 38.47
N PHE A 496 -25.36 24.40 37.21
CA PHE A 496 -26.43 23.85 36.39
C PHE A 496 -26.75 22.38 36.69
N ASP A 497 -25.72 21.52 36.83
CA ASP A 497 -25.90 20.07 37.01
C ASP A 497 -25.28 19.51 38.31
N GLY A 498 -24.62 20.34 39.12
CA GLY A 498 -23.98 19.97 40.37
C GLY A 498 -22.74 19.06 40.24
N LYS A 499 -22.30 18.75 39.02
CA LYS A 499 -21.17 17.84 38.78
C LYS A 499 -19.83 18.59 38.75
N ARG A 500 -18.76 17.82 38.94
CA ARG A 500 -17.38 18.33 38.94
C ARG A 500 -16.75 18.32 37.55
N TYR A 501 -16.09 19.41 37.19
CA TYR A 501 -15.41 19.59 35.90
C TYR A 501 -14.03 20.23 36.03
N SER A 502 -13.18 19.97 35.03
CA SER A 502 -11.99 20.79 34.80
C SER A 502 -12.40 22.07 34.06
N PRO A 503 -11.62 23.18 34.18
CA PRO A 503 -11.98 24.43 33.53
C PRO A 503 -12.13 24.34 32.01
N SER A 504 -11.25 23.60 31.33
CA SER A 504 -11.38 23.40 29.87
C SER A 504 -12.49 22.41 29.52
N GLY A 505 -12.65 21.34 30.30
CA GLY A 505 -13.69 20.32 30.05
C GLY A 505 -15.11 20.89 30.17
N LEU A 506 -15.33 21.81 31.12
CA LEU A 506 -16.62 22.47 31.26
C LEU A 506 -16.94 23.36 30.05
N VAL A 507 -15.96 24.13 29.58
CA VAL A 507 -16.16 25.03 28.42
C VAL A 507 -16.45 24.23 27.15
N MET A 508 -15.72 23.13 26.92
CA MET A 508 -16.01 22.24 25.78
C MET A 508 -17.41 21.63 25.89
N LYS A 509 -17.85 21.26 27.11
CA LYS A 509 -19.21 20.78 27.35
C LYS A 509 -20.26 21.87 27.09
N MET A 510 -19.99 23.12 27.46
CA MET A 510 -20.87 24.26 27.18
C MET A 510 -21.00 24.49 25.66
N TYR A 511 -19.92 24.39 24.88
CA TYR A 511 -19.99 24.49 23.41
C TYR A 511 -20.84 23.39 22.79
N ALA A 512 -20.68 22.15 23.25
CA ALA A 512 -21.46 21.03 22.77
C ALA A 512 -22.96 21.20 23.08
N LEU A 513 -23.30 21.64 24.30
CA LEU A 513 -24.68 21.88 24.72
C LEU A 513 -25.33 23.11 24.06
N ALA A 514 -24.51 24.05 23.57
CA ALA A 514 -24.96 25.20 22.79
C ALA A 514 -24.97 24.92 21.28
N GLU A 515 -24.66 23.69 20.86
CA GLU A 515 -24.65 23.24 19.45
C GLU A 515 -23.80 24.14 18.53
N TRP A 516 -22.67 24.63 19.04
CA TRP A 516 -21.80 25.52 18.26
C TRP A 516 -20.95 24.75 17.24
N ALA A 517 -21.40 24.71 15.99
CA ALA A 517 -20.73 24.01 14.89
C ALA A 517 -19.29 24.48 14.60
N GLY A 518 -18.94 25.72 14.96
CA GLY A 518 -17.61 26.31 14.78
C GLY A 518 -16.68 26.21 16.00
N ALA A 519 -17.02 25.38 16.99
CA ALA A 519 -16.26 25.27 18.22
C ALA A 519 -14.83 24.73 17.99
N PRO A 520 -13.79 25.34 18.61
CA PRO A 520 -12.42 24.85 18.47
C PRO A 520 -12.24 23.51 19.18
N VAL A 521 -11.34 22.66 18.66
CA VAL A 521 -11.03 21.33 19.24
C VAL A 521 -10.37 21.41 20.63
N ALA A 522 -9.86 22.57 21.02
CA ALA A 522 -9.26 22.82 22.32
C ALA A 522 -9.48 24.26 22.78
N VAL A 523 -9.49 24.47 24.10
CA VAL A 523 -9.79 25.76 24.70
C VAL A 523 -8.93 26.06 25.93
N GLN A 524 -8.50 27.32 26.06
CA GLN A 524 -7.89 27.84 27.29
C GLN A 524 -8.99 28.09 28.34
N GLY A 525 -9.48 27.03 28.96
CA GLY A 525 -10.57 27.06 29.94
C GLY A 525 -10.35 28.07 31.07
N PRO A 526 -9.22 28.05 31.80
CA PRO A 526 -9.00 28.94 32.94
C PRO A 526 -9.12 30.44 32.61
N ALA A 527 -8.86 30.85 31.37
CA ALA A 527 -8.93 32.25 30.96
C ALA A 527 -10.38 32.81 30.89
N ARG A 528 -11.38 31.92 30.90
CA ARG A 528 -12.80 32.27 30.74
C ARG A 528 -13.56 32.34 32.06
N TRP A 529 -12.93 31.97 33.17
CA TRP A 529 -13.56 31.93 34.48
C TRP A 529 -12.98 33.02 35.37
N TYR A 530 -13.88 33.88 35.86
CA TYR A 530 -13.53 35.09 36.59
C TYR A 530 -13.99 34.98 38.05
N VAL A 531 -13.04 35.23 38.95
CA VAL A 531 -13.33 35.50 40.37
C VAL A 531 -13.73 36.97 40.49
N ARG A 532 -14.75 37.26 41.29
CA ARG A 532 -15.20 38.64 41.55
C ARG A 532 -13.99 39.46 42.05
N SER A 533 -13.78 40.64 41.47
CA SER A 533 -12.67 41.58 41.78
C SER A 533 -11.22 41.12 41.55
N GLU A 534 -10.93 39.83 41.36
CA GLU A 534 -9.54 39.33 41.20
C GLU A 534 -9.14 39.01 39.75
N GLY A 535 -10.10 38.94 38.83
CA GLY A 535 -9.85 38.65 37.41
C GLY A 535 -9.97 37.17 37.09
N ASN A 536 -9.44 36.76 35.93
CA ASN A 536 -9.50 35.36 35.51
C ASN A 536 -8.41 34.49 36.14
N LEU A 537 -8.62 33.17 36.14
CA LEU A 537 -7.69 32.22 36.75
C LEU A 537 -6.27 32.28 36.16
N VAL A 538 -6.11 32.68 34.90
CA VAL A 538 -4.79 32.81 34.28
C VAL A 538 -4.02 34.00 34.86
N ARG A 539 -4.70 35.14 35.07
CA ARG A 539 -4.11 36.31 35.73
C ARG A 539 -3.74 36.00 37.17
N ILE A 540 -4.63 35.33 37.91
CA ILE A 540 -4.38 34.96 39.30
C ILE A 540 -3.15 34.03 39.39
N ALA A 541 -3.07 33.01 38.54
CA ALA A 541 -1.90 32.13 38.49
C ALA A 541 -0.62 32.86 38.08
N GLY A 542 -0.70 33.84 37.16
CA GLY A 542 0.44 34.66 36.76
C GLY A 542 1.00 35.52 37.90
N LEU A 543 0.13 36.14 38.70
CA LEU A 543 0.53 36.91 39.88
C LEU A 543 1.19 36.02 40.94
N LEU A 544 0.68 34.81 41.14
CA LEU A 544 1.27 33.84 42.07
C LEU A 544 2.65 33.35 41.61
N ALA A 545 2.83 33.15 40.30
CA ALA A 545 4.12 32.76 39.74
C ALA A 545 5.17 33.87 39.89
N GLN A 546 4.80 35.13 39.66
CA GLN A 546 5.68 36.29 39.88
C GLN A 546 6.07 36.44 41.35
N GLN A 547 5.11 36.28 42.27
CA GLN A 547 5.40 36.32 43.71
C GLN A 547 6.37 35.21 44.15
N ALA A 548 6.25 34.00 43.59
CA ALA A 548 7.20 32.92 43.88
C ALA A 548 8.60 33.22 43.34
N GLU A 549 8.71 33.77 42.12
CA GLU A 549 9.99 34.18 41.53
C GLU A 549 10.66 35.32 42.32
N ASP A 550 9.89 36.30 42.82
CA ASP A 550 10.42 37.38 43.65
C ASP A 550 10.88 36.89 45.05
N THR A 551 10.21 35.87 45.61
CA THR A 551 10.57 35.29 46.93
C THR A 551 11.85 34.45 46.85
N ASP A 552 12.04 33.70 45.77
CA ASP A 552 13.27 32.92 45.52
C ASP A 552 14.50 33.82 45.29
N LEU A 553 14.31 35.07 44.84
CA LEU A 553 15.37 36.06 44.66
C LEU A 553 15.80 36.73 45.98
N ASP A 554 14.87 36.93 46.92
CA ASP A 554 15.16 37.49 48.25
C ASP A 554 15.82 36.45 49.19
N GLU A 555 15.44 35.17 49.14
CA GLU A 555 16.12 34.12 49.93
C GLU A 555 17.55 33.81 49.43
N GLY A 556 17.86 34.11 48.17
CA GLY A 556 19.19 33.95 47.59
C GLY A 556 20.22 35.02 48.00
N THR A 557 19.79 36.12 48.64
CA THR A 557 20.67 37.25 49.03
C THR A 557 20.91 37.38 50.53
N GLY A 558 20.27 36.55 51.37
CA GLY A 558 20.41 36.59 52.84
C GLY A 558 21.42 35.60 53.45
N GLY A 559 22.21 34.90 52.64
CA GLY A 559 23.11 33.81 53.06
C GLY A 559 24.59 34.07 52.82
N SER A 560 25.06 35.29 53.12
CA SER A 560 26.50 35.57 53.21
C SER A 560 26.73 36.76 54.13
N ASP A 561 26.82 36.48 55.42
CA ASP A 561 27.63 37.23 56.40
C ASP A 561 28.16 36.25 57.45
#